data_AF-A0A7C4B9P2-F1
#
_entry.id   AF-A0A7C4B9P2-F1
#
_cell.length_a   1.000
_cell.length_b   1.000
_cell.length_c   1.000
_cell.angle_alpha   90.00
_cell.angle_beta   90.00
_cell.angle_gamma   90.00
#
_symmetry.space_group_name_H-M   'P 1'
#
loop_
_entity.id
_entity.type
_entity.pdbx_description
1 polymer ?
#
loop_
_entity_poly.entity_id
_entity_poly.type
_entity_poly.pdbx_seq_one_letter_code
_entity_poly.pdbx_strand_id
1 'polypeptide(L)'
;MGYFKHLAKLWHRPMEGEHGALMRERMIKWRREPTVVRVERPLRPNRAHALGYKAKPGYVVVRVRVRRGGLNRPRPRSGRRPKRMGVAGYSPHKSAQWIAEERAARKFPNLVVLGSYWVGEDGMYKWYEVVMADPNHPAVRRDLERRWVSGYRVRKLRKLSREEALKILSRLNLERQESSGGEAQNSVEQ
;
A
#
# COMPACT_ATOMS: atom_id res chain seq x y z
N MET A 1 11.04 21.24 -24.86
CA MET A 1 10.76 19.91 -24.26
C MET A 1 10.91 20.06 -22.74
N GLY A 2 9.87 19.80 -21.94
CA GLY A 2 9.90 20.15 -20.50
C GLY A 2 10.81 19.26 -19.65
N TYR A 3 11.35 19.79 -18.54
CA TYR A 3 12.27 19.11 -17.61
C TYR A 3 11.83 17.69 -17.23
N PHE A 4 10.57 17.50 -16.85
CA PHE A 4 10.06 16.18 -16.45
C PHE A 4 10.06 15.13 -17.58
N LYS A 5 10.00 15.56 -18.84
CA LYS A 5 10.09 14.66 -20.00
C LYS A 5 11.51 14.13 -20.17
N HIS A 6 12.53 14.96 -19.96
CA HIS A 6 13.93 14.52 -19.94
C HIS A 6 14.20 13.57 -18.78
N LEU A 7 13.67 13.89 -17.60
CA LEU A 7 13.77 13.02 -16.44
C LEU A 7 13.10 11.66 -16.71
N ALA A 8 11.91 11.65 -17.32
CA ALA A 8 11.25 10.41 -17.71
C ALA A 8 12.12 9.56 -18.66
N LYS A 9 12.77 10.17 -19.65
CA LYS A 9 13.71 9.51 -20.57
C LYS A 9 14.89 8.86 -19.84
N LEU A 10 15.53 9.57 -18.91
CA LEU A 10 16.65 9.03 -18.12
C LEU A 10 16.23 7.78 -17.31
N TRP A 11 15.03 7.80 -16.74
CA TRP A 11 14.50 6.69 -15.94
C TRP A 11 14.03 5.48 -16.76
N HIS A 12 14.03 5.52 -18.10
CA HIS A 12 13.79 4.32 -18.92
C HIS A 12 14.96 3.34 -18.85
N ARG A 13 16.19 3.85 -18.73
CA ARG A 13 17.41 3.05 -18.58
C ARG A 13 18.20 3.53 -17.35
N PRO A 14 17.69 3.26 -16.14
CA PRO A 14 18.17 3.89 -14.92
C PRO A 14 19.59 3.47 -14.49
N MET A 15 20.13 2.42 -15.10
CA MET A 15 21.45 1.85 -14.78
C MET A 15 22.54 2.24 -15.79
N GLU A 16 22.20 2.99 -16.84
CA GLU A 16 23.13 3.43 -17.88
C GLU A 16 23.69 4.84 -17.58
N GLY A 17 24.93 5.08 -18.03
CA GLY A 17 25.60 6.38 -17.94
C GLY A 17 25.85 6.89 -16.52
N GLU A 18 25.98 8.21 -16.39
CA GLU A 18 26.22 8.90 -15.11
C GLU A 18 25.12 8.64 -14.08
N HIS A 19 23.87 8.55 -14.53
CA HIS A 19 22.73 8.25 -13.66
C HIS A 19 22.87 6.85 -13.03
N GLY A 20 23.31 5.86 -13.81
CA GLY A 20 23.59 4.51 -13.31
C GLY A 20 24.67 4.47 -12.24
N ALA A 21 25.75 5.23 -12.41
CA ALA A 21 26.81 5.35 -11.41
C ALA A 21 26.27 5.91 -10.08
N LEU A 22 25.49 7.00 -10.14
CA LEU A 22 24.81 7.58 -8.97
C LEU A 22 23.83 6.60 -8.31
N MET A 23 23.07 5.84 -9.11
CA MET A 23 22.15 4.83 -8.59
C MET A 23 22.89 3.68 -7.89
N ARG A 24 24.05 3.26 -8.41
CA ARG A 24 24.88 2.23 -7.80
C ARG A 24 25.38 2.66 -6.42
N GLU A 25 25.90 3.88 -6.30
CA GLU A 25 26.33 4.45 -5.01
C GLU A 25 25.17 4.49 -4.00
N ARG A 26 24.00 4.97 -4.45
CA ARG A 26 22.78 5.01 -3.63
C ARG A 26 22.34 3.62 -3.17
N MET A 27 22.38 2.61 -4.03
CA MET A 27 22.01 1.24 -3.65
C MET A 27 22.94 0.68 -2.57
N ILE A 28 24.25 0.96 -2.63
CA ILE A 28 25.19 0.56 -1.57
C ILE A 28 24.77 1.18 -0.23
N LYS A 29 24.41 2.46 -0.23
CA LYS A 29 23.89 3.15 0.97
C LYS A 29 22.58 2.54 1.46
N TRP A 30 21.61 2.30 0.58
CA TRP A 30 20.27 1.82 0.96
C TRP A 30 20.27 0.39 1.50
N ARG A 31 21.27 -0.43 1.18
CA ARG A 31 21.43 -1.77 1.78
C ARG A 31 21.67 -1.70 3.28
N ARG A 32 22.36 -0.66 3.76
CA ARG A 32 22.68 -0.43 5.18
C ARG A 32 21.54 0.24 5.96
N GLU A 33 20.62 0.88 5.25
CA GLU A 33 19.48 1.58 5.84
C GLU A 33 18.39 0.63 6.37
N PRO A 34 17.52 1.10 7.29
CA PRO A 34 16.40 0.32 7.77
C PRO A 34 15.32 0.14 6.68
N THR A 35 14.33 -0.70 6.97
CA THR A 35 13.31 -1.07 5.96
C THR A 35 12.44 0.08 5.50
N VAL A 36 12.19 1.06 6.37
CA VAL A 36 11.36 2.23 6.09
C VAL A 36 12.14 3.47 6.53
N VAL A 37 12.43 4.37 5.58
CA VAL A 37 13.20 5.59 5.79
C VAL A 37 12.42 6.77 5.24
N ARG A 38 12.31 7.86 6.00
CA ARG A 38 11.77 9.12 5.50
C ARG A 38 12.83 9.80 4.64
N VAL A 39 12.46 10.21 3.43
CA VAL A 39 13.33 10.93 2.51
C VAL A 39 12.86 12.39 2.43
N GLU A 40 13.81 13.33 2.39
CA GLU A 40 13.49 14.76 2.32
C GLU A 40 12.87 15.17 0.99
N ARG A 41 13.43 14.67 -0.12
CA ARG A 41 12.97 14.96 -1.48
C ARG A 41 12.83 13.68 -2.29
N PRO A 42 11.81 13.57 -3.16
CA PRO A 42 11.65 12.40 -4.01
C PRO A 42 12.84 12.25 -4.96
N LEU A 43 13.32 11.02 -5.15
CA LEU A 43 14.39 10.74 -6.11
C LEU A 43 13.89 10.88 -7.55
N ARG A 44 12.61 10.59 -7.77
CA ARG A 44 11.94 10.68 -9.06
C ARG A 44 10.79 11.70 -9.03
N PRO A 45 11.09 13.02 -9.05
CA PRO A 45 10.09 14.09 -8.98
C PRO A 45 8.95 13.97 -10.00
N ASN A 46 9.25 13.54 -11.24
CA ASN A 46 8.22 13.38 -12.28
C ASN A 46 7.12 12.37 -11.87
N ARG A 47 7.49 11.22 -11.28
CA ARG A 47 6.49 10.24 -10.83
C ARG A 47 5.83 10.66 -9.53
N ALA A 48 6.57 11.28 -8.62
CA ALA A 48 6.00 11.83 -7.39
C ALA A 48 4.88 12.83 -7.70
N HIS A 49 5.12 13.80 -8.59
CA HIS A 49 4.12 14.78 -9.00
C HIS A 49 2.91 14.13 -9.68
N ALA A 50 3.11 13.13 -10.53
CA ALA A 50 2.02 12.39 -11.17
C ALA A 50 1.10 11.68 -10.13
N LEU A 51 1.65 11.25 -8.99
CA LEU A 51 0.87 10.66 -7.90
C LEU A 51 0.21 11.72 -6.99
N GLY A 52 0.57 12.99 -7.13
CA GLY A 52 0.02 14.10 -6.34
C GLY A 52 0.96 14.66 -5.29
N TYR A 53 2.25 14.35 -5.33
CA TYR A 53 3.22 15.05 -4.51
C TYR A 53 3.24 16.54 -4.88
N LYS A 54 3.20 17.41 -3.88
CA LYS A 54 3.51 18.82 -4.02
C LYS A 54 4.62 19.18 -3.05
N ALA A 55 5.52 20.08 -3.46
CA ALA A 55 6.58 20.60 -2.61
C ALA A 55 6.02 21.63 -1.62
N LYS A 56 5.11 21.18 -0.75
CA LYS A 56 4.47 21.96 0.31
C LYS A 56 4.55 21.19 1.64
N PRO A 57 4.53 21.87 2.79
CA PRO A 57 4.40 21.20 4.08
C PRO A 57 3.16 20.30 4.12
N GLY A 58 3.28 19.15 4.80
CA GLY A 58 2.23 18.14 4.87
C GLY A 58 2.32 17.03 3.83
N TYR A 59 3.21 17.13 2.83
CA TYR A 59 3.57 16.01 1.95
C TYR A 59 4.88 15.38 2.41
N VAL A 60 4.92 14.05 2.46
CA VAL A 60 6.07 13.27 2.91
C VAL A 60 6.36 12.17 1.90
N VAL A 61 7.64 11.91 1.63
CA VAL A 61 8.08 10.78 0.82
C VAL A 61 8.83 9.81 1.70
N VAL A 62 8.48 8.53 1.58
CA VAL A 62 9.05 7.45 2.39
C VAL A 62 9.63 6.40 1.46
N ARG A 63 10.92 6.10 1.61
CA ARG A 63 11.56 4.97 0.92
C ARG A 63 11.35 3.69 1.72
N VAL A 64 10.85 2.67 1.05
CA VAL A 64 10.57 1.36 1.63
C VAL A 64 11.29 0.28 0.83
N ARG A 65 12.04 -0.59 1.51
CA ARG A 65 12.64 -1.78 0.91
C ARG A 65 11.71 -2.99 1.08
N VAL A 66 11.55 -3.78 0.03
CA VAL A 66 10.76 -5.02 0.01
C VAL A 66 11.64 -6.15 -0.51
N ARG A 67 11.63 -7.30 0.16
CA ARG A 67 12.44 -8.46 -0.25
C ARG A 67 11.88 -9.05 -1.54
N ARG A 68 12.76 -9.44 -2.46
CA ARG A 68 12.42 -10.13 -3.71
C ARG A 68 12.23 -11.63 -3.48
N GLY A 69 11.56 -12.27 -4.43
CA GLY A 69 11.31 -13.70 -4.44
C GLY A 69 9.95 -14.10 -3.86
N GLY A 70 9.72 -15.41 -3.85
CA GLY A 70 8.52 -16.01 -3.29
C GLY A 70 8.50 -15.99 -1.76
N LEU A 71 7.33 -16.28 -1.21
CA LEU A 71 7.12 -16.54 0.21
C LEU A 71 7.28 -18.03 0.50
N ASN A 72 7.75 -18.32 1.70
CA ASN A 72 7.75 -19.67 2.25
C ASN A 72 6.70 -19.74 3.35
N ARG A 73 5.93 -20.83 3.39
CA ARG A 73 4.99 -21.11 4.48
C ARG A 73 5.72 -21.80 5.62
N PRO A 74 5.26 -21.68 6.88
CA PRO A 74 5.79 -22.51 7.96
C PRO A 74 5.42 -23.99 7.68
N ARG A 75 6.37 -24.90 7.88
CA ARG A 75 6.14 -26.34 7.65
C ARG A 75 5.17 -26.91 8.70
N PRO A 76 4.07 -27.58 8.30
CA PRO A 76 3.20 -28.26 9.24
C PRO A 76 3.96 -29.34 10.04
N ARG A 77 3.77 -29.40 11.36
CA ARG A 77 4.40 -30.41 12.23
C ARG A 77 3.62 -31.72 12.29
N SER A 78 2.30 -31.69 12.07
CA SER A 78 1.40 -32.85 12.11
C SER A 78 0.39 -32.79 10.95
N GLY A 79 -0.29 -33.92 10.68
CA GLY A 79 -1.18 -34.06 9.53
C GLY A 79 -0.42 -34.34 8.23
N ARG A 80 0.00 -35.59 8.03
CA ARG A 80 0.74 -36.07 6.85
C ARG A 80 -0.17 -36.17 5.62
N ARG A 81 -0.56 -35.04 5.04
CA ARG A 81 -1.21 -35.01 3.72
C ARG A 81 -0.19 -34.51 2.70
N PRO A 82 0.35 -35.36 1.80
CA PRO A 82 1.39 -34.97 0.84
C PRO A 82 1.05 -33.69 0.06
N LYS A 83 -0.21 -33.53 -0.35
CA LYS A 83 -0.70 -32.32 -1.05
C LYS A 83 -0.57 -31.01 -0.27
N ARG A 84 -0.41 -31.05 1.05
CA ARG A 84 -0.27 -29.86 1.94
C ARG A 84 1.16 -29.71 2.48
N MET A 85 2.12 -30.52 2.02
CA MET A 85 3.52 -30.48 2.47
C MET A 85 4.40 -29.50 1.69
N GLY A 86 3.85 -28.79 0.69
CA GLY A 86 4.55 -27.71 -0.01
C GLY A 86 4.86 -26.54 0.93
N VAL A 87 6.12 -26.10 0.95
CA VAL A 87 6.62 -25.07 1.88
C VAL A 87 7.20 -23.88 1.12
N ALA A 88 7.98 -24.14 0.07
CA ALA A 88 8.75 -23.12 -0.64
C ALA A 88 8.08 -22.65 -1.93
N GLY A 89 8.45 -21.45 -2.38
CA GLY A 89 8.16 -20.99 -3.75
C GLY A 89 6.73 -20.48 -3.98
N TYR A 90 6.03 -20.06 -2.93
CA TYR A 90 4.70 -19.48 -3.11
C TYR A 90 4.78 -18.05 -3.61
N SER A 91 4.05 -17.74 -4.68
CA SER A 91 3.87 -16.37 -5.12
C SER A 91 2.97 -15.62 -4.12
N PRO A 92 3.40 -14.45 -3.61
CA PRO A 92 2.53 -13.62 -2.79
C PRO A 92 1.32 -13.16 -3.60
N HIS A 93 0.13 -13.18 -2.98
CA HIS A 93 -1.08 -12.64 -3.60
C HIS A 93 -1.03 -11.12 -3.79
N LYS A 94 -0.27 -10.41 -2.93
CA LYS A 94 -0.10 -8.95 -3.01
C LYS A 94 1.14 -8.60 -3.81
N SER A 95 1.05 -7.52 -4.59
CA SER A 95 2.20 -6.96 -5.29
C SER A 95 3.25 -6.42 -4.30
N ALA A 96 4.52 -6.44 -4.67
CA ALA A 96 5.60 -5.87 -3.85
C ALA A 96 5.39 -4.36 -3.58
N GLN A 97 4.77 -3.66 -4.54
CA GLN A 97 4.38 -2.27 -4.41
C GLN A 97 3.33 -2.08 -3.30
N TRP A 98 2.26 -2.89 -3.31
CA TRP A 98 1.23 -2.83 -2.29
C TRP A 98 1.78 -3.17 -0.89
N ILE A 99 2.69 -4.15 -0.81
CA ILE A 99 3.40 -4.47 0.44
C ILE A 99 4.22 -3.26 0.94
N ALA A 100 4.83 -2.48 0.05
CA ALA A 100 5.58 -1.28 0.42
C ALA A 100 4.65 -0.20 1.01
N GLU A 101 3.50 0.02 0.37
CA GLU A 101 2.48 0.98 0.83
C GLU A 101 1.93 0.60 2.21
N GLU A 102 1.60 -0.67 2.42
CA GLU A 102 1.14 -1.17 3.72
C GLU A 102 2.20 -0.99 4.81
N ARG A 103 3.49 -1.21 4.50
CA ARG A 103 4.59 -0.97 5.44
C ARG A 103 4.73 0.50 5.81
N ALA A 104 4.60 1.41 4.84
CA ALA A 104 4.63 2.85 5.08
C ALA A 104 3.44 3.30 5.93
N ALA A 105 2.21 2.88 5.58
CA ALA A 105 0.99 3.20 6.34
C ALA A 105 1.04 2.67 7.79
N ARG A 106 1.60 1.48 8.00
CA ARG A 106 1.81 0.94 9.35
C ARG A 106 2.82 1.74 10.17
N LYS A 107 3.85 2.30 9.53
CA LYS A 107 4.89 3.08 10.22
C LYS A 107 4.42 4.51 10.52
N PHE A 108 3.63 5.10 9.63
CA PHE A 108 3.09 6.46 9.75
C PHE A 108 1.55 6.45 9.70
N PRO A 109 0.88 6.01 10.79
CA PRO A 109 -0.58 5.84 10.81
C PRO A 109 -1.35 7.17 10.78
N ASN A 110 -0.68 8.28 11.06
CA ASN A 110 -1.24 9.64 10.99
C ASN A 110 -1.26 10.19 9.56
N LEU A 111 -0.57 9.55 8.62
CA LEU A 111 -0.49 9.98 7.23
C LEU A 111 -1.31 9.05 6.32
N VAL A 112 -1.75 9.59 5.19
CA VAL A 112 -2.49 8.86 4.16
C VAL A 112 -1.57 8.60 2.98
N VAL A 113 -1.56 7.36 2.49
CA VAL A 113 -0.82 6.97 1.30
C VAL A 113 -1.57 7.48 0.06
N LEU A 114 -0.88 8.27 -0.77
CA LEU A 114 -1.40 8.70 -2.07
C LEU A 114 -1.06 7.70 -3.18
N GLY A 115 0.07 7.01 -3.03
CA GLY A 115 0.56 5.99 -3.95
C GLY A 115 2.05 5.80 -3.80
N SER A 116 2.62 4.96 -4.65
CA SER A 116 4.05 4.68 -4.65
C SER A 116 4.61 4.50 -6.06
N TYR A 117 5.93 4.60 -6.22
CA TYR A 117 6.62 4.26 -7.46
C TYR A 117 7.92 3.52 -7.19
N TRP A 118 8.32 2.70 -8.17
CA TRP A 118 9.58 1.99 -8.15
C TRP A 118 10.75 2.97 -8.34
N VAL A 119 11.82 2.73 -7.59
CA VAL A 119 13.03 3.57 -7.60
C VAL A 119 14.27 2.77 -7.97
N GLY A 120 14.40 1.55 -7.46
CA GLY A 120 15.57 0.72 -7.70
C GLY A 120 15.32 -0.71 -7.32
N GLU A 121 16.13 -1.61 -7.86
CA GLU A 121 16.16 -3.00 -7.42
C GLU A 121 17.56 -3.56 -7.47
N ASP A 122 17.76 -4.56 -6.63
CA ASP A 122 18.98 -5.35 -6.51
C ASP A 122 18.56 -6.82 -6.46
N GLY A 123 19.51 -7.77 -6.42
CA GLY A 123 19.19 -9.20 -6.38
C GLY A 123 18.24 -9.58 -5.24
N MET A 124 18.39 -8.95 -4.07
CA MET A 124 17.62 -9.31 -2.86
C MET A 124 16.41 -8.42 -2.56
N TYR A 125 16.43 -7.15 -2.99
CA TYR A 125 15.44 -6.15 -2.57
C TYR A 125 14.97 -5.27 -3.74
N LYS A 126 13.73 -4.79 -3.63
CA LYS A 126 13.16 -3.71 -4.42
C LYS A 126 12.93 -2.51 -3.51
N TRP A 127 13.22 -1.32 -3.99
CA TRP A 127 12.95 -0.07 -3.29
C TRP A 127 11.83 0.69 -3.99
N TYR A 128 10.87 1.12 -3.18
CA TYR A 128 9.76 1.96 -3.59
C TYR A 128 9.81 3.25 -2.79
N GLU A 129 9.47 4.36 -3.43
CA GLU A 129 9.15 5.61 -2.73
C GLU A 129 7.63 5.72 -2.67
N VAL A 130 7.12 5.84 -1.45
CA VAL A 130 5.71 5.99 -1.14
C VAL A 130 5.46 7.46 -0.84
N VAL A 131 4.54 8.07 -1.57
CA VAL A 131 4.10 9.45 -1.35
C VAL A 131 2.94 9.41 -0.35
N MET A 132 3.09 10.16 0.73
CA MET A 132 2.09 10.28 1.78
C MET A 132 1.72 11.75 1.98
N ALA A 133 0.48 12.00 2.42
CA ALA A 133 -0.01 13.31 2.79
C ALA A 133 -0.58 13.30 4.21
N ASP A 134 -0.42 14.40 4.92
CA ASP A 134 -0.99 14.63 6.24
C ASP A 134 -2.41 15.22 6.11
N PRO A 135 -3.47 14.49 6.52
CA PRO A 135 -4.85 14.98 6.51
C PRO A 135 -5.09 16.22 7.38
N ASN A 136 -4.25 16.44 8.39
CA ASN A 136 -4.45 17.48 9.39
C ASN A 136 -3.69 18.77 9.07
N HIS A 137 -2.75 18.71 8.13
CA HIS A 137 -1.91 19.86 7.81
C HIS A 137 -2.70 20.92 7.01
N PRO A 138 -2.68 22.21 7.40
CA PRO A 138 -3.48 23.27 6.75
C PRO A 138 -3.18 23.43 5.26
N ALA A 139 -1.91 23.24 4.86
CA ALA A 139 -1.52 23.31 3.46
C ALA A 139 -2.15 22.21 2.57
N VAL A 140 -2.42 21.02 3.13
CA VAL A 140 -3.13 19.93 2.44
C VAL A 140 -4.64 20.19 2.44
N ARG A 141 -5.19 20.69 3.55
CA ARG A 141 -6.62 21.02 3.66
C ARG A 141 -7.06 22.13 2.71
N ARG A 142 -6.20 23.11 2.44
CA ARG A 142 -6.43 24.21 1.50
C ARG A 142 -6.23 23.80 0.03
N ASP A 143 -5.66 22.63 -0.23
CA ASP A 143 -5.37 22.18 -1.59
C ASP A 143 -6.62 21.61 -2.26
N LEU A 144 -7.12 22.26 -3.31
CA LEU A 144 -8.36 21.86 -3.99
C LEU A 144 -8.30 20.42 -4.54
N GLU A 145 -7.16 19.99 -5.08
CA GLU A 145 -7.03 18.67 -5.71
C GLU A 145 -6.94 17.53 -4.69
N ARG A 146 -6.44 17.82 -3.48
CA ARG A 146 -6.12 16.81 -2.46
C ARG A 146 -6.90 17.02 -1.16
N ARG A 147 -7.87 17.92 -1.17
CA ARG A 147 -8.77 18.19 -0.04
C ARG A 147 -9.52 16.95 0.42
N TRP A 148 -9.80 15.99 -0.46
CA TRP A 148 -10.46 14.73 -0.10
C TRP A 148 -9.70 13.92 0.97
N VAL A 149 -8.38 14.14 1.09
CA VAL A 149 -7.55 13.53 2.14
C VAL A 149 -7.84 14.15 3.51
N SER A 150 -8.33 15.40 3.55
CA SER A 150 -8.67 16.10 4.79
C SER A 150 -9.77 15.37 5.55
N GLY A 151 -9.53 15.10 6.84
CA GLY A 151 -10.48 14.39 7.69
C GLY A 151 -10.48 12.87 7.49
N TYR A 152 -9.65 12.34 6.59
CA TYR A 152 -9.45 10.90 6.47
C TYR A 152 -8.88 10.35 7.78
N ARG A 153 -9.71 9.58 8.50
CA ARG A 153 -9.29 8.81 9.66
C ARG A 153 -9.11 7.37 9.21
N VAL A 154 -7.90 6.84 9.39
CA VAL A 154 -7.68 5.40 9.27
C VAL A 154 -8.60 4.73 10.30
N ARG A 155 -9.70 4.13 9.84
CA ARG A 155 -10.54 3.28 10.68
C ARG A 155 -9.65 2.12 11.11
N LYS A 156 -9.13 2.16 12.34
CA LYS A 156 -8.54 0.95 12.92
C LYS A 156 -9.64 -0.11 12.86
N LEU A 157 -9.36 -1.26 12.25
CA LEU A 157 -10.21 -2.43 12.42
C LEU A 157 -10.28 -2.70 13.91
N ARG A 158 -11.38 -2.29 14.54
CA ARG A 158 -11.66 -2.64 15.93
C ARG A 158 -12.04 -4.11 15.93
N LYS A 159 -11.47 -4.89 16.84
CA LYS A 159 -12.00 -6.23 17.11
C LYS A 159 -13.43 -6.03 17.61
N LEU A 160 -14.41 -6.59 16.91
CA LEU A 160 -15.79 -6.65 17.39
C LEU A 160 -15.80 -7.44 18.69
N SER A 161 -16.46 -6.92 19.72
CA SER A 161 -16.72 -7.73 20.91
C SER A 161 -17.66 -8.88 20.54
N ARG A 162 -17.64 -9.97 21.33
CA ARG A 162 -18.55 -11.11 21.14
C ARG A 162 -20.01 -10.65 21.12
N GLU A 163 -20.36 -9.68 21.97
CA GLU A 163 -21.71 -9.11 22.06
C GLU A 163 -22.12 -8.35 20.80
N GLU A 164 -21.20 -7.58 20.22
CA GLU A 164 -21.45 -6.85 18.97
C GLU A 164 -21.63 -7.82 17.79
N ALA A 165 -20.84 -8.88 17.74
CA ALA A 165 -21.00 -9.94 16.74
C ALA A 165 -22.36 -10.66 16.88
N LEU A 166 -22.78 -10.96 18.11
CA LEU A 166 -24.08 -11.58 18.38
C LEU A 166 -25.25 -10.66 18.01
N LYS A 167 -25.16 -9.35 18.28
CA LYS A 167 -26.16 -8.36 17.85
C LYS A 167 -26.27 -8.24 16.33
N ILE A 168 -25.14 -8.29 15.63
CA ILE A 168 -25.14 -8.26 14.16
C ILE A 168 -25.77 -9.55 13.62
N LEU A 169 -25.43 -10.70 14.18
CA LEU A 169 -26.00 -11.99 13.77
C LEU A 169 -27.51 -12.08 14.05
N SER A 170 -27.97 -11.58 15.21
CA SER A 170 -29.39 -11.56 15.53
C SER A 170 -30.17 -10.64 14.60
N ARG A 171 -29.61 -9.47 14.26
CA ARG A 171 -30.20 -8.53 13.30
C ARG A 171 -30.32 -9.12 11.90
N LEU A 172 -29.25 -9.76 11.41
CA LEU A 172 -29.25 -10.42 10.09
C LEU A 172 -30.23 -11.60 10.02
N ASN A 173 -30.46 -12.31 11.13
CA ASN A 173 -31.44 -13.39 11.19
C ASN A 173 -32.89 -12.87 11.17
N LEU A 174 -33.17 -11.72 11.80
CA LEU A 174 -34.47 -11.05 11.73
C LEU A 174 -34.79 -10.59 10.30
N GLU A 175 -33.84 -9.93 9.64
CA GLU A 175 -34.00 -9.47 8.24
C GLU A 175 -34.24 -10.65 7.27
N ARG A 176 -33.62 -11.81 7.52
CA ARG A 176 -33.90 -13.03 6.74
C ARG A 176 -35.32 -13.56 6.93
N GLN A 177 -35.84 -13.54 8.16
CA GLN A 177 -37.20 -14.00 8.45
C GLN A 177 -38.27 -13.10 7.80
N GLU A 178 -38.05 -11.79 7.81
CA GLU A 178 -38.90 -10.82 7.12
C GLU A 178 -38.90 -11.03 5.59
N SER A 179 -37.73 -11.31 4.99
CA SER A 179 -37.63 -11.60 3.55
C SER A 179 -38.30 -12.91 3.13
N SER A 180 -38.33 -13.93 3.98
CA SER A 180 -39.03 -15.20 3.71
C SER A 180 -40.54 -15.14 3.97
N GLY A 181 -41.01 -14.15 4.74
CA GLY A 181 -42.43 -13.96 5.03
C GLY A 181 -43.21 -13.21 3.94
N GLY A 182 -42.50 -12.55 2.99
CA GLY A 182 -43.10 -11.74 1.93
C GLY A 182 -43.52 -12.50 0.66
N GLU A 183 -43.05 -13.74 0.45
CA GLU A 183 -43.37 -14.51 -0.76
C GLU A 183 -44.69 -15.30 -0.65
N ALA A 184 -45.32 -15.37 0.53
CA ALA A 184 -46.52 -16.19 0.76
C ALA A 184 -47.87 -15.51 0.44
N GLN A 185 -47.90 -14.26 -0.03
CA GLN A 185 -49.15 -13.49 -0.22
C GLN A 185 -49.54 -13.17 -1.67
N ASN A 186 -48.81 -13.63 -2.69
CA ASN A 186 -49.07 -13.26 -4.09
C ASN A 186 -49.46 -14.42 -5.04
N SER A 187 -50.02 -15.52 -4.53
CA SER A 187 -50.39 -16.68 -5.37
C SER A 187 -51.85 -17.13 -5.28
N VAL A 188 -52.78 -16.27 -4.84
CA VAL A 188 -54.22 -16.59 -4.82
C VAL A 188 -55.01 -15.41 -5.36
N GLU A 189 -55.01 -15.23 -6.69
CA GLU A 189 -56.10 -14.61 -7.46
C GLU A 189 -55.74 -14.63 -8.95
N GLN A 190 -56.14 -15.71 -9.62
CA GLN A 190 -56.57 -15.78 -11.02
C GLN A 190 -57.18 -17.15 -11.31
#